data_AF-A0A965L030-F1
#
_entry.id   AF-A0A965L030-F1
#
_cell.length_a   1.000
_cell.length_b   1.000
_cell.length_c   1.000
_cell.angle_alpha   90.00
_cell.angle_beta   90.00
_cell.angle_gamma   90.00
#
_symmetry.space_group_name_H-M   'P 1'
#
loop_
_entity.id
_entity.type
_entity.pdbx_description
1 polymer ?
#
loop_
_entity_poly.entity_id
_entity_poly.type
_entity_poly.pdbx_seq_one_letter_code
_entity_poly.pdbx_strand_id
1 'polypeptide(L)' 'MYAVVKAGGRQEKVSVGDTLVIDRVEAEVGAKVNFPA' A
#
# COMPACT_ATOMS: atom_id res chain seq x y z
N MET A 1 6.01 -11.62 9.28
CA MET A 1 4.62 -11.76 8.78
C MET A 1 4.53 -10.98 7.48
N TYR A 2 3.88 -11.51 6.44
CA TYR A 2 3.76 -10.84 5.14
C TYR A 2 2.29 -10.79 4.69
N ALA A 3 1.96 -9.80 3.87
CA ALA A 3 0.68 -9.65 3.20
C ALA A 3 0.90 -9.41 1.70
N VAL A 4 -0.14 -9.66 0.90
CA VAL A 4 -0.20 -9.21 -0.50
C VAL A 4 -1.27 -8.13 -0.54
N VAL A 5 -0.91 -6.93 -1.00
CA VAL A 5 -1.83 -5.80 -1.08
C VAL A 5 -1.96 -5.35 -2.52
N LYS A 6 -3.18 -4.98 -2.93
CA LYS A 6 -3.42 -4.34 -4.22
C LYS A 6 -3.43 -2.83 -4.04
N ALA A 7 -2.35 -2.18 -4.48
CA ALA A 7 -2.18 -0.74 -4.40
C ALA A 7 -1.73 -0.20 -5.77
N GLY A 8 -2.31 0.93 -6.20
CA GLY A 8 -1.92 1.55 -7.49
C GLY A 8 -2.06 0.60 -8.70
N GLY A 9 -3.08 -0.27 -8.71
CA GLY A 9 -3.32 -1.20 -9.83
C GLY A 9 -2.42 -2.44 -9.88
N ARG A 10 -1.43 -2.58 -8.99
CA ARG A 10 -0.51 -3.73 -8.93
C ARG A 10 -0.65 -4.48 -7.60
N GLN A 11 -0.18 -5.73 -7.57
CA GLN A 11 -0.09 -6.50 -6.33
C GLN A 11 1.36 -6.50 -5.85
N GLU A 12 1.55 -6.16 -4.59
CA GLU A 12 2.87 -6.11 -3.95
C GLU A 12 2.88 -6.99 -2.71
N LYS A 13 3.99 -7.71 -2.50
CA LYS A 13 4.23 -8.47 -1.28
C LYS A 13 4.90 -7.56 -0.26
N VAL A 14 4.28 -7.40 0.90
CA VAL A 14 4.67 -6.39 1.88
C VAL A 14 4.82 -6.99 3.27
N SER A 15 5.69 -6.39 4.07
CA SER A 15 5.88 -6.69 5.48
C SER A 15 5.75 -5.41 6.33
N VAL A 16 5.56 -5.57 7.63
CA VAL A 16 5.51 -4.42 8.55
C VAL A 16 6.84 -3.68 8.55
N GLY A 17 6.82 -2.38 8.23
CA GLY A 17 8.01 -1.53 8.17
C GLY A 17 8.53 -1.24 6.76
N ASP A 18 7.98 -1.88 5.73
CA ASP A 18 8.41 -1.65 4.35
C ASP A 18 7.92 -0.29 3.82
N THR A 19 8.76 0.36 3.02
CA THR A 19 8.40 1.56 2.25
C THR A 19 8.27 1.18 0.79
N LEU A 20 7.13 1.53 0.17
CA LEU A 20 6.80 1.15 -1.21
C LEU A 20 6.50 2.41 -2.02
N VAL A 21 6.90 2.40 -3.28
CA VAL A 21 6.48 3.41 -4.26
C VAL A 21 5.31 2.82 -5.05
N ILE A 22 4.16 3.47 -4.95
CA ILE A 22 2.93 3.08 -5.64
C ILE A 22 2.44 4.23 -6.52
N ASP A 23 1.51 3.93 -7.42
CA ASP A 23 0.82 4.97 -8.17
C ASP A 23 0.02 5.88 -7.26
N ARG A 24 -0.30 7.08 -7.77
CA ARG A 24 -0.98 8.13 -7.02
C ARG A 24 -2.31 7.62 -6.44
N VAL A 25 -2.46 7.80 -5.13
CA VAL A 25 -3.71 7.52 -4.39
C VAL A 25 -4.35 8.86 -4.02
N GLU A 26 -5.68 8.92 -4.04
CA GLU A 26 -6.45 10.06 -3.52
C GLU A 26 -6.43 10.05 -1.99
N ALA A 27 -5.32 10.50 -1.41
CA ALA A 27 -5.14 10.65 0.02
C ALA A 27 -4.21 11.83 0.33
N GLU A 28 -4.42 12.49 1.46
CA GLU A 28 -3.53 13.56 1.93
C GLU A 28 -2.22 12.99 2.48
N VAL A 29 -1.16 13.81 2.49
CA VAL A 29 0.14 13.42 3.05
C VAL A 29 -0.01 13.14 4.55
N GLY A 30 0.37 11.94 4.98
CA GLY A 30 0.25 11.50 6.38
C GLY A 30 -1.11 10.86 6.73
N ALA A 31 -2.06 10.82 5.79
CA ALA A 31 -3.32 10.10 6.00
C ALA A 31 -3.09 8.58 6.04
N LYS A 32 -3.85 7.87 6.89
CA LYS A 32 -3.90 6.41 6.87
C LYS A 32 -4.84 5.96 5.75
N VAL A 33 -4.35 5.11 4.86
CA VAL A 33 -5.13 4.47 3.79
C VAL A 33 -5.30 2.98 4.10
N ASN A 34 -6.46 2.43 3.76
CA ASN A 34 -6.74 1.01 3.94
C ASN A 34 -6.86 0.35 2.57
N PHE A 35 -6.06 -0.68 2.32
CA PHE A 35 -6.15 -1.45 1.08
C PHE A 35 -7.03 -2.68 1.30
N PRO A 36 -7.91 -3.02 0.35
CA PRO A 36 -8.64 -4.28 0.41
C PRO A 36 -7.66 -5.46 0.30
N ALA A 37 -7.99 -6.55 1.00
CA ALA A 37 -7.27 -7.81 0.92
C ALA A 37 -7.45 -8.51 -0.43
#